data_AF-A0A8S3QF73-F1
#
_entry.id   AF-A0A8S3QF73-F1
#
_cell.length_a   1.000
_cell.length_b   1.000
_cell.length_c   1.000
_cell.angle_alpha   90.00
_cell.angle_beta   90.00
_cell.angle_gamma   90.00
#
_symmetry.space_group_name_H-M   'P 1'
#
loop_
_entity.id
_entity.type
_entity.pdbx_description
1 polymer ?
#
loop_
_entity_poly.entity_id
_entity_poly.type
_entity_poly.pdbx_seq_one_letter_code
_entity_poly.pdbx_strand_id
1 'polypeptide(L)'
;MVLARWEEYLSKLRQSKECDKLQKIKELFPFNKFFENAPQPLFKGSTYAEDIDIAEGCFRHIKKIFTQLEEFRAFELLRSGTDRAEYLLIKEAKIIAMTCTHAALKRRDLVAAGFKFDNILMEEAAQILEIETFIPLLLQNPEDNINRLKRWIMIGDHHQLPPVIKNMAFQKFSNMEQSLFTRLVRLGVPTVELDAQGRAREESEPNPYFYQNLAEAEYVIATFMYMRMLGYPAEKISILTTYNGQKHLIRDVCKQRCGTNPFIGFPHKITTVDRYQGQQNDYILLSLVRTKTVGHLRDVRRLIVAMSRARLGLYTFARVNLFSNCFELTPAFNQLMTRPLQLHIVPTESYPSVQKVGSAVKEPVMVIDDMAHMAQFVYDFYNQRINTMMKQQDFTPQELKGPPRQRKR
;
A
#
# COMPACT_ATOMS: atom_id res chain seq x y z
N MET A 1 32.03 -11.99 39.75
CA MET A 1 33.42 -11.82 39.23
C MET A 1 33.54 -10.74 38.16
N VAL A 2 32.64 -10.67 37.16
CA VAL A 2 32.71 -9.66 36.08
C VAL A 2 32.51 -8.22 36.58
N LEU A 3 31.49 -7.98 37.42
CA LEU A 3 31.22 -6.65 37.99
C LEU A 3 32.39 -6.10 38.80
N ALA A 4 32.96 -6.91 39.69
CA ALA A 4 34.12 -6.53 40.50
C ALA A 4 35.32 -6.08 39.66
N ARG A 5 35.63 -6.79 38.55
CA ARG A 5 36.72 -6.42 37.64
C ARG A 5 36.43 -5.11 36.88
N TRP A 6 35.17 -4.86 36.53
CA TRP A 6 34.76 -3.62 35.89
C TRP A 6 34.81 -2.42 36.85
N GLU A 7 34.37 -2.60 38.09
CA GLU A 7 34.46 -1.57 39.14
C GLU A 7 35.92 -1.23 39.48
N GLU A 8 36.78 -2.24 39.59
CA GLU A 8 38.22 -2.07 39.78
C GLU A 8 38.86 -1.30 38.61
N TYR A 9 38.49 -1.64 37.36
CA TYR A 9 38.92 -0.93 36.17
C TYR A 9 38.53 0.57 36.20
N LEU A 10 37.26 0.87 36.47
CA LEU A 10 36.78 2.26 36.58
C LEU A 10 37.43 3.01 37.75
N SER A 11 37.75 2.32 38.85
CA SER A 11 38.47 2.91 39.98
C SER A 11 39.91 3.29 39.59
N LYS A 12 40.64 2.37 38.95
CA LYS A 12 42.02 2.62 38.50
C LYS A 12 42.11 3.70 37.41
N LEU A 13 41.13 3.77 36.52
CA LEU A 13 41.03 4.85 35.53
C LEU A 13 40.76 6.21 36.19
N ARG A 14 39.89 6.28 37.20
CA ARG A 14 39.61 7.52 37.94
C ARG A 14 40.82 8.04 38.73
N GLN A 15 41.66 7.14 39.25
CA GLN A 15 42.88 7.47 39.98
C GLN A 15 44.07 7.86 39.08
N SER A 16 43.91 7.78 37.76
CA SER A 16 44.99 8.03 36.80
C SER A 16 45.11 9.50 36.40
N LYS A 17 46.35 9.98 36.25
CA LYS A 17 46.65 11.34 35.75
C LYS A 17 46.05 11.54 34.36
N GLU A 18 45.55 12.74 34.09
CA GLU A 18 44.85 13.08 32.84
C GLU A 18 45.68 12.78 31.58
N CYS A 19 46.99 13.05 31.63
CA CYS A 19 47.92 12.80 30.53
C CYS A 19 48.03 11.32 30.14
N ASP A 20 47.76 10.39 31.07
CA ASP A 20 47.95 8.95 30.85
C ASP A 20 46.62 8.19 30.67
N LYS A 21 45.48 8.88 30.85
CA LYS A 21 44.14 8.24 30.87
C LYS A 21 43.84 7.50 29.57
N LEU A 22 44.24 8.05 28.42
CA LEU A 22 44.02 7.44 27.11
C LEU A 22 44.74 6.10 26.96
N GLN A 23 46.03 6.07 27.31
CA GLN A 23 46.84 4.85 27.21
C GLN A 23 46.37 3.78 28.22
N LYS A 24 45.99 4.23 29.43
CA LYS A 24 45.52 3.34 30.49
C LYS A 24 44.16 2.68 30.22
N ILE A 25 43.33 3.22 29.32
CA ILE A 25 42.08 2.57 28.91
C ILE A 25 42.37 1.17 28.35
N LYS A 26 43.32 1.07 27.43
CA LYS A 26 43.70 -0.19 26.78
C LYS A 26 44.46 -1.12 27.72
N GLU A 27 45.41 -0.57 28.49
CA GLU A 27 46.27 -1.34 29.39
C GLU A 27 45.49 -1.99 30.54
N LEU A 28 44.54 -1.26 31.11
CA LEU A 28 43.78 -1.73 32.28
C LEU A 28 42.51 -2.50 31.90
N PHE A 29 42.11 -2.54 30.63
CA PHE A 29 40.86 -3.15 30.21
C PHE A 29 40.80 -4.66 30.58
N PRO A 30 39.84 -5.07 31.42
CA PRO A 30 39.89 -6.40 32.05
C PRO A 30 39.41 -7.54 31.14
N PHE A 31 38.87 -7.23 29.95
CA PHE A 31 38.20 -8.20 29.07
C PHE A 31 38.86 -8.36 27.70
N ASN A 32 40.13 -7.95 27.54
CA ASN A 32 40.86 -8.04 26.26
C ASN A 32 40.77 -9.42 25.61
N LYS A 33 41.04 -10.49 26.37
CA LYS A 33 40.98 -11.88 25.86
C LYS A 33 39.61 -12.28 25.33
N PHE A 34 38.54 -11.81 25.96
CA PHE A 34 37.18 -12.14 25.56
C PHE A 34 36.82 -11.52 24.20
N PHE A 35 37.38 -10.34 23.89
CA PHE A 35 37.15 -9.61 22.65
C PHE A 35 38.25 -9.83 21.60
N GLU A 36 39.12 -10.84 21.73
CA GLU A 36 40.14 -11.16 20.72
C GLU A 36 39.53 -11.45 19.35
N ASN A 37 38.35 -12.07 19.33
CA ASN A 37 37.61 -12.43 18.12
C ASN A 37 36.86 -11.25 17.47
N ALA A 38 36.86 -10.06 18.11
CA ALA A 38 36.27 -8.85 17.55
C ALA A 38 37.26 -8.16 16.57
N PRO A 39 36.79 -7.26 15.68
CA PRO A 39 37.68 -6.48 14.81
C PRO A 39 38.75 -5.73 15.61
N GLN A 40 40.03 -5.95 15.28
CA GLN A 40 41.17 -5.34 15.96
C GLN A 40 41.74 -4.14 15.17
N PRO A 41 42.35 -3.14 15.84
CA PRO A 41 42.47 -3.01 17.30
C PRO A 41 41.14 -2.57 17.94
N LEU A 42 40.81 -3.13 19.11
CA LEU A 42 39.58 -2.79 19.83
C LEU A 42 39.48 -1.29 20.18
N PHE A 43 40.59 -0.71 20.65
CA PHE A 43 40.71 0.72 20.99
C PHE A 43 41.47 1.46 19.91
N LYS A 44 40.99 2.65 19.54
CA LYS A 44 41.55 3.44 18.44
C LYS A 44 42.71 4.33 18.89
N GLY A 45 42.80 4.64 20.19
CA GLY A 45 43.84 5.52 20.73
C GLY A 45 43.72 6.97 20.27
N SER A 46 42.54 7.38 19.78
CA SER A 46 42.32 8.70 19.18
C SER A 46 41.92 9.72 20.23
N THR A 47 40.87 9.44 21.01
CA THR A 47 40.40 10.31 22.09
C THR A 47 39.95 9.49 23.29
N TYR A 48 40.08 10.06 24.50
CA TYR A 48 39.65 9.40 25.73
C TYR A 48 38.15 9.09 25.71
N ALA A 49 37.34 10.02 25.19
CA ALA A 49 35.88 9.90 25.13
C ALA A 49 35.42 8.75 24.22
N GLU A 50 36.09 8.53 23.09
CA GLU A 50 35.76 7.42 22.20
C GLU A 50 36.19 6.08 22.79
N ASP A 51 37.42 5.97 23.30
CA ASP A 51 37.93 4.71 23.81
C ASP A 51 37.22 4.27 25.12
N ILE A 52 36.76 5.21 25.96
CA ILE A 52 35.93 4.88 27.12
C ILE A 52 34.52 4.43 26.73
N ASP A 53 33.89 5.05 25.71
CA ASP A 53 32.60 4.57 25.19
C ASP A 53 32.71 3.18 24.56
N ILE A 54 33.83 2.89 23.88
CA ILE A 54 34.15 1.53 23.40
C ILE A 54 34.25 0.55 24.57
N ALA A 55 34.98 0.90 25.64
CA ALA A 55 35.11 0.05 26.83
C ALA A 55 33.74 -0.19 27.50
N GLU A 56 32.93 0.85 27.64
CA GLU A 56 31.57 0.76 28.17
C GLU A 56 30.65 -0.07 27.27
N GLY A 57 30.76 0.06 25.95
CA GLY A 57 30.05 -0.76 24.97
C GLY A 57 30.40 -2.25 25.11
N CYS A 58 31.68 -2.56 25.30
CA CYS A 58 32.15 -3.91 25.59
C CYS A 58 31.57 -4.46 26.90
N PHE A 59 31.55 -3.65 27.96
CA PHE A 59 30.94 -4.05 29.23
C PHE A 59 29.42 -4.22 29.10
N ARG A 60 28.72 -3.34 28.37
CA ARG A 60 27.28 -3.47 28.04
C ARG A 60 27.01 -4.79 27.31
N HIS A 61 27.88 -5.18 26.39
CA HIS A 61 27.78 -6.47 25.69
C HIS A 61 27.89 -7.66 26.65
N ILE A 62 28.92 -7.70 27.50
CA ILE A 62 29.08 -8.77 28.49
C ILE A 62 27.90 -8.81 29.47
N LYS A 63 27.49 -7.64 29.98
CA LYS A 63 26.35 -7.52 30.89
C LYS A 63 25.08 -8.09 30.26
N LYS A 64 24.82 -7.79 28.98
CA LYS A 64 23.68 -8.32 28.24
C LYS A 64 23.68 -9.86 28.19
N ILE A 65 24.84 -10.51 28.00
CA ILE A 65 24.94 -11.97 28.03
C ILE A 65 24.46 -12.52 29.38
N PHE A 66 24.94 -11.95 30.49
CA PHE A 66 24.53 -12.41 31.82
C PHE A 66 23.07 -12.10 32.14
N THR A 67 22.54 -10.95 31.71
CA THR A 67 21.11 -10.64 31.84
C THR A 67 20.27 -11.65 31.07
N GLN A 68 20.66 -12.02 29.84
CA GLN A 68 19.96 -13.05 29.07
C GLN A 68 20.03 -14.44 29.72
N LEU A 69 21.18 -14.81 30.29
CA LEU A 69 21.30 -16.08 31.03
C LEU A 69 20.41 -16.11 32.29
N GLU A 70 20.26 -14.98 32.97
CA GLU A 70 19.36 -14.84 34.11
C GLU A 70 17.88 -14.96 33.69
N GLU A 71 17.50 -14.31 32.59
CA GLU A 71 16.17 -14.48 31.95
C GLU A 71 15.92 -15.94 31.56
N PHE A 72 16.95 -16.65 31.08
CA PHE A 72 16.84 -18.05 30.64
C PHE A 72 16.83 -19.09 31.75
N ARG A 73 17.21 -18.71 32.97
CA ARG A 73 17.26 -19.63 34.12
C ARG A 73 15.91 -20.32 34.37
N ALA A 74 14.81 -19.62 34.08
CA ALA A 74 13.47 -20.20 34.20
C ALA A 74 13.26 -21.44 33.29
N PHE A 75 13.88 -21.49 32.11
CA PHE A 75 13.74 -22.64 31.20
C PHE A 75 14.45 -23.90 31.70
N GLU A 76 15.48 -23.75 32.55
CA GLU A 76 16.14 -24.88 33.21
C GLU A 76 15.26 -25.47 34.31
N LEU A 77 14.50 -24.62 34.99
CA LEU A 77 13.61 -25.01 36.10
C LEU A 77 12.29 -25.61 35.59
N LEU A 78 11.76 -25.08 34.50
CA LEU A 78 10.50 -25.49 33.90
C LEU A 78 10.71 -26.67 32.95
N ARG A 79 9.99 -27.78 33.21
CA ARG A 79 10.19 -29.05 32.50
C ARG A 79 9.32 -29.17 31.24
N SER A 80 8.07 -28.72 31.28
CA SER A 80 7.15 -28.86 30.15
C SER A 80 7.25 -27.68 29.18
N GLY A 81 6.97 -27.92 27.90
CA GLY A 81 6.91 -26.84 26.90
C GLY A 81 5.81 -25.80 27.21
N THR A 82 4.72 -26.24 27.84
CA THR A 82 3.60 -25.37 28.23
C THR A 82 4.00 -24.39 29.32
N ASP A 83 4.64 -24.86 30.38
CA ASP A 83 5.05 -23.99 31.50
C ASP A 83 6.09 -22.96 31.02
N ARG A 84 6.98 -23.37 30.11
CA ARG A 84 7.96 -22.47 29.48
C ARG A 84 7.29 -21.38 28.65
N ALA A 85 6.25 -21.72 27.88
CA ALA A 85 5.49 -20.76 27.10
C ALA A 85 4.69 -19.80 28.00
N GLU A 86 4.13 -20.30 29.09
CA GLU A 86 3.41 -19.50 30.08
C GLU A 86 4.35 -18.52 30.81
N TYR A 87 5.55 -18.96 31.19
CA TYR A 87 6.58 -18.07 31.74
C TYR A 87 6.94 -16.94 30.77
N LEU A 88 7.16 -17.28 29.50
CA LEU A 88 7.42 -16.28 28.45
C LEU A 88 6.28 -15.26 28.37
N LEU A 89 5.04 -15.73 28.37
CA LEU A 89 3.85 -14.90 28.22
C LEU A 89 3.62 -13.95 29.41
N ILE A 90 3.88 -14.41 30.64
CA ILE A 90 3.59 -13.64 31.86
C ILE A 90 4.76 -12.74 32.28
N LYS A 91 6.00 -13.19 32.10
CA LYS A 91 7.17 -12.55 32.71
C LYS A 91 8.14 -11.93 31.72
N GLU A 92 8.45 -12.64 30.63
CA GLU A 92 9.57 -12.28 29.77
C GLU A 92 9.15 -11.37 28.59
N ALA A 93 8.05 -11.72 27.93
CA ALA A 93 7.62 -11.07 26.71
C ALA A 93 7.16 -9.63 26.99
N LYS A 94 7.84 -8.67 26.35
CA LYS A 94 7.48 -7.25 26.41
C LYS A 94 6.47 -6.84 25.34
N ILE A 95 6.38 -7.62 24.26
CA ILE A 95 5.45 -7.45 23.16
C ILE A 95 4.77 -8.80 22.92
N ILE A 96 3.46 -8.85 23.12
CA ILE A 96 2.64 -10.04 22.88
C ILE A 96 1.62 -9.68 21.81
N ALA A 97 1.56 -10.47 20.74
CA ALA A 97 0.62 -10.29 19.65
C ALA A 97 -0.33 -11.48 19.57
N MET A 98 -1.62 -11.20 19.35
CA MET A 98 -2.65 -12.21 19.12
C MET A 98 -3.80 -11.59 18.32
N THR A 99 -4.59 -12.42 17.63
CA THR A 99 -5.82 -11.95 16.97
C THR A 99 -6.90 -11.65 18.02
N CYS A 100 -7.84 -10.76 17.69
CA CYS A 100 -8.98 -10.48 18.57
C CYS A 100 -9.85 -11.72 18.82
N THR A 101 -9.95 -12.60 17.83
CA THR A 101 -10.61 -13.91 17.96
C THR A 101 -9.90 -14.81 18.97
N HIS A 102 -8.57 -14.86 18.96
CA HIS A 102 -7.80 -15.63 19.93
C HIS A 102 -7.88 -15.04 21.33
N ALA A 103 -7.82 -13.71 21.45
CA ALA A 103 -8.03 -13.00 22.71
C ALA A 103 -9.40 -13.34 23.33
N ALA A 104 -10.45 -13.40 22.51
CA ALA A 104 -11.78 -13.79 22.95
C ALA A 104 -11.82 -15.25 23.48
N LEU A 105 -11.22 -16.19 22.75
CA LEU A 105 -11.18 -17.60 23.14
C LEU A 105 -10.32 -17.86 24.38
N LYS A 106 -9.19 -17.16 24.52
CA LYS A 106 -8.19 -17.38 25.58
C LYS A 106 -8.31 -16.45 26.78
N ARG A 107 -9.30 -15.56 26.80
CA ARG A 107 -9.52 -14.63 27.91
C ARG A 107 -9.47 -15.30 29.29
N ARG A 108 -10.20 -16.41 29.46
CA ARG A 108 -10.26 -17.11 30.76
C ARG A 108 -8.89 -17.62 31.19
N ASP A 109 -8.17 -18.26 30.27
CA ASP A 109 -6.85 -18.84 30.53
C ASP A 109 -5.84 -17.75 30.87
N LEU A 110 -5.82 -16.65 30.11
CA LEU A 110 -4.92 -15.52 30.32
C LEU A 110 -5.15 -14.84 31.67
N VAL A 111 -6.42 -14.62 32.05
CA VAL A 111 -6.77 -14.02 33.33
C VAL A 111 -6.39 -14.95 34.49
N ALA A 112 -6.63 -16.26 34.35
CA ALA A 112 -6.27 -17.25 35.36
C ALA A 112 -4.74 -17.37 35.55
N ALA A 113 -3.99 -17.26 34.45
CA ALA A 113 -2.53 -17.23 34.44
C ALA A 113 -1.94 -15.94 35.04
N GLY A 114 -2.77 -14.92 35.29
CA GLY A 114 -2.31 -13.63 35.82
C GLY A 114 -1.56 -12.79 34.79
N PHE A 115 -1.97 -12.88 33.52
CA PHE A 115 -1.45 -12.05 32.43
C PHE A 115 -1.60 -10.55 32.76
N LYS A 116 -0.57 -9.75 32.45
CA LYS A 116 -0.53 -8.30 32.72
C LYS A 116 0.02 -7.54 31.53
N PHE A 117 -0.54 -6.36 31.26
CA PHE A 117 -0.07 -5.44 30.23
C PHE A 117 -0.48 -4.00 30.54
N ASP A 118 0.34 -3.06 30.06
CA ASP A 118 0.14 -1.63 30.27
C ASP A 118 -0.44 -0.91 29.03
N ASN A 119 -0.24 -1.45 27.82
CA ASN A 119 -0.64 -0.78 26.57
C ASN A 119 -1.25 -1.79 25.60
N ILE A 120 -2.29 -1.36 24.87
CA ILE A 120 -2.90 -2.11 23.76
C ILE A 120 -2.70 -1.32 22.47
N LEU A 121 -2.26 -2.03 21.43
CA LEU A 121 -2.27 -1.56 20.04
C LEU A 121 -3.12 -2.52 19.21
N MET A 122 -4.06 -1.98 18.45
CA MET A 122 -4.94 -2.73 17.55
C MET A 122 -4.74 -2.23 16.12
N GLU A 123 -4.46 -3.14 15.19
CA GLU A 123 -4.49 -2.88 13.74
C GLU A 123 -5.80 -3.39 13.14
N GLU A 124 -6.17 -2.88 11.97
CA GLU A 124 -7.44 -3.19 11.29
C GLU A 124 -8.67 -2.94 12.17
N ALA A 125 -8.61 -1.95 13.07
CA ALA A 125 -9.61 -1.70 14.10
C ALA A 125 -11.03 -1.47 13.54
N ALA A 126 -11.12 -0.96 12.30
CA ALA A 126 -12.39 -0.75 11.62
C ALA A 126 -13.08 -2.06 11.18
N GLN A 127 -12.35 -3.17 11.01
CA GLN A 127 -12.83 -4.48 10.56
C GLN A 127 -13.18 -5.46 11.71
N ILE A 128 -12.92 -5.07 12.96
CA ILE A 128 -13.13 -5.93 14.14
C ILE A 128 -14.52 -5.65 14.73
N LEU A 129 -15.25 -6.72 15.11
CA LEU A 129 -16.55 -6.58 15.77
C LEU A 129 -16.42 -5.80 17.08
N GLU A 130 -17.45 -5.04 17.44
CA GLU A 130 -17.44 -4.20 18.63
C GLU A 130 -17.09 -4.99 19.91
N ILE A 131 -17.71 -6.17 20.10
CA ILE A 131 -17.42 -7.02 21.27
C ILE A 131 -15.99 -7.59 21.26
N GLU A 132 -15.46 -7.92 20.08
CA GLU A 132 -14.11 -8.45 19.92
C GLU A 132 -13.04 -7.37 20.11
N THR A 133 -13.39 -6.10 19.92
CA THR A 133 -12.52 -4.96 20.29
C THR A 133 -12.55 -4.71 21.80
N PHE A 134 -13.68 -4.97 22.46
CA PHE A 134 -13.83 -4.74 23.90
C PHE A 134 -13.12 -5.80 24.75
N ILE A 135 -13.19 -7.09 24.36
CA ILE A 135 -12.62 -8.20 25.14
C ILE A 135 -11.12 -8.01 25.48
N PRO A 136 -10.25 -7.60 24.54
CA PRO A 136 -8.83 -7.35 24.82
C PRO A 136 -8.55 -6.37 25.97
N LEU A 137 -9.45 -5.43 26.24
CA LEU A 137 -9.32 -4.47 27.34
C LEU A 137 -9.37 -5.13 28.74
N LEU A 138 -9.85 -6.38 28.80
CA LEU A 138 -10.16 -7.12 30.02
C LEU A 138 -9.46 -8.50 30.08
N LEU A 139 -8.28 -8.62 29.46
CA LEU A 139 -7.45 -9.84 29.52
C LEU A 139 -6.60 -9.94 30.80
N GLN A 140 -6.72 -8.97 31.71
CA GLN A 140 -6.00 -8.93 32.98
C GLN A 140 -6.93 -8.60 34.14
N ASN A 141 -6.55 -9.00 35.36
CA ASN A 141 -7.26 -8.61 36.57
C ASN A 141 -6.94 -7.16 36.96
N PRO A 142 -7.88 -6.43 37.61
CA PRO A 142 -7.59 -5.13 38.20
C PRO A 142 -6.47 -5.21 39.23
N GLU A 143 -5.66 -4.15 39.32
CA GLU A 143 -4.62 -3.98 40.33
C GLU A 143 -5.05 -2.79 41.19
N ASP A 144 -5.17 -2.99 42.51
CA ASP A 144 -5.71 -1.99 43.44
C ASP A 144 -7.11 -1.46 43.05
N ASN A 145 -7.98 -2.34 42.53
CA ASN A 145 -9.31 -2.03 41.98
C ASN A 145 -9.32 -1.08 40.77
N ILE A 146 -8.18 -0.85 40.13
CA ILE A 146 -8.05 -0.01 38.93
C ILE A 146 -7.56 -0.86 37.76
N ASN A 147 -8.02 -0.55 36.54
CA ASN A 147 -7.48 -1.18 35.34
C ASN A 147 -6.05 -0.66 35.10
N ARG A 148 -5.09 -1.58 34.98
CA ARG A 148 -3.67 -1.26 34.72
C ARG A 148 -3.42 -0.61 33.35
N LEU A 149 -4.37 -0.70 32.41
CA LEU A 149 -4.24 -0.16 31.06
C LEU A 149 -3.97 1.35 31.05
N LYS A 150 -2.84 1.76 30.46
CA LYS A 150 -2.37 3.15 30.35
C LYS A 150 -2.60 3.76 28.97
N ARG A 151 -2.50 2.96 27.91
CA ARG A 151 -2.64 3.42 26.52
C ARG A 151 -3.47 2.44 25.71
N TRP A 152 -4.39 2.97 24.91
CA TRP A 152 -5.17 2.23 23.94
C TRP A 152 -5.04 2.90 22.58
N ILE A 153 -4.32 2.25 21.67
CA ILE A 153 -4.04 2.74 20.32
C ILE A 153 -4.83 1.87 19.33
N MET A 154 -5.61 2.50 18.46
CA MET A 154 -6.33 1.84 17.39
C MET A 154 -5.94 2.43 16.05
N ILE A 155 -5.57 1.56 15.12
CA ILE A 155 -5.22 1.92 13.75
C ILE A 155 -6.23 1.19 12.85
N GLY A 156 -6.98 1.95 12.05
CA GLY A 156 -8.01 1.42 11.18
C GLY A 156 -8.52 2.47 10.20
N ASP A 157 -9.27 2.04 9.19
CA ASP A 157 -9.90 2.91 8.20
C ASP A 157 -11.40 2.64 8.15
N HIS A 158 -12.19 3.57 8.70
CA HIS A 158 -13.64 3.47 8.75
C HIS A 158 -14.31 3.78 7.39
N HIS A 159 -13.54 4.15 6.37
CA HIS A 159 -13.99 4.27 4.98
C HIS A 159 -13.77 2.99 4.16
N GLN A 160 -13.11 1.97 4.74
CA GLN A 160 -12.97 0.64 4.12
C GLN A 160 -14.09 -0.31 4.57
N LEU A 161 -13.95 -1.60 4.25
CA LEU A 161 -14.94 -2.62 4.57
C LEU A 161 -15.14 -2.76 6.09
N PRO A 162 -16.39 -2.92 6.56
CA PRO A 162 -16.69 -3.24 7.96
C PRO A 162 -16.50 -4.75 8.26
N PRO A 163 -16.61 -5.17 9.53
CA PRO A 163 -16.68 -6.58 9.93
C PRO A 163 -17.72 -7.38 9.15
N VAL A 164 -17.37 -8.61 8.78
CA VAL A 164 -18.25 -9.49 8.01
C VAL A 164 -19.34 -10.09 8.92
N ILE A 165 -20.60 -9.74 8.67
CA ILE A 165 -21.77 -10.34 9.32
C ILE A 165 -22.40 -11.39 8.40
N LYS A 166 -22.41 -12.66 8.83
CA LYS A 166 -22.95 -13.76 8.00
C LYS A 166 -24.44 -13.61 7.68
N ASN A 167 -25.22 -13.13 8.65
CA ASN A 167 -26.65 -12.93 8.48
C ASN A 167 -26.96 -11.44 8.34
N MET A 168 -27.28 -11.05 7.11
CA MET A 168 -27.59 -9.68 6.72
C MET A 168 -28.75 -9.04 7.52
N ALA A 169 -29.61 -9.83 8.17
CA ALA A 169 -30.66 -9.29 9.04
C ALA A 169 -30.07 -8.53 10.23
N PHE A 170 -29.05 -9.07 10.91
CA PHE A 170 -28.40 -8.39 12.03
C PHE A 170 -27.64 -7.15 11.59
N GLN A 171 -27.12 -7.15 10.36
CA GLN A 171 -26.53 -5.96 9.77
C GLN A 171 -27.61 -4.88 9.54
N LYS A 172 -28.70 -5.21 8.84
CA LYS A 172 -29.75 -4.24 8.45
C LYS A 172 -30.55 -3.70 9.63
N PHE A 173 -30.92 -4.54 10.60
CA PHE A 173 -31.82 -4.16 11.68
C PHE A 173 -31.08 -3.68 12.95
N SER A 174 -29.89 -4.22 13.22
CA SER A 174 -29.16 -3.94 14.46
C SER A 174 -27.84 -3.21 14.24
N ASN A 175 -27.45 -2.94 13.00
CA ASN A 175 -26.15 -2.33 12.66
C ASN A 175 -24.97 -3.11 13.25
N MET A 176 -25.06 -4.45 13.31
CA MET A 176 -24.07 -5.31 13.97
C MET A 176 -22.67 -5.25 13.32
N GLU A 177 -22.58 -4.77 12.08
CA GLU A 177 -21.31 -4.56 11.38
C GLU A 177 -20.53 -3.35 11.89
N GLN A 178 -21.12 -2.51 12.73
CA GLN A 178 -20.40 -1.35 13.25
C GLN A 178 -19.30 -1.79 14.23
N SER A 179 -18.05 -1.49 13.89
CA SER A 179 -16.92 -1.65 14.80
C SER A 179 -16.90 -0.57 15.89
N LEU A 180 -16.25 -0.89 17.01
CA LEU A 180 -16.01 0.07 18.09
C LEU A 180 -15.22 1.29 17.59
N PHE A 181 -14.25 1.06 16.69
CA PHE A 181 -13.48 2.11 16.03
C PHE A 181 -14.41 3.08 15.27
N THR A 182 -15.23 2.57 14.35
CA THR A 182 -16.16 3.40 13.57
C THR A 182 -17.17 4.12 14.46
N ARG A 183 -17.62 3.49 15.55
CA ARG A 183 -18.49 4.16 16.54
C ARG A 183 -17.79 5.32 17.24
N LEU A 184 -16.54 5.17 17.66
CA LEU A 184 -15.79 6.24 18.32
C LEU A 184 -15.54 7.42 17.38
N VAL A 185 -15.21 7.17 16.10
CA VAL A 185 -15.11 8.23 15.09
C VAL A 185 -16.43 8.99 14.95
N ARG A 186 -17.57 8.27 14.84
CA ARG A 186 -18.90 8.90 14.74
C ARG A 186 -19.29 9.72 15.97
N LEU A 187 -18.79 9.34 17.15
CA LEU A 187 -19.00 10.09 18.40
C LEU A 187 -18.08 11.32 18.52
N GLY A 188 -17.21 11.58 17.55
CA GLY A 188 -16.34 12.75 17.52
C GLY A 188 -15.07 12.59 18.37
N VAL A 189 -14.65 11.35 18.66
CA VAL A 189 -13.33 11.13 19.27
C VAL A 189 -12.26 11.65 18.31
N PRO A 190 -11.32 12.51 18.75
CA PRO A 190 -10.28 13.05 17.88
C PRO A 190 -9.45 11.95 17.24
N THR A 191 -9.27 12.04 15.92
CA THR A 191 -8.48 11.08 15.13
C THR A 191 -7.25 11.75 14.54
N VAL A 192 -6.17 10.98 14.40
CA VAL A 192 -5.01 11.36 13.57
C VAL A 192 -5.22 10.75 12.20
N GLU A 193 -5.45 11.59 11.18
CA GLU A 193 -5.59 11.15 9.80
C GLU A 193 -4.21 11.11 9.14
N LEU A 194 -3.82 9.94 8.64
CA LEU A 194 -2.62 9.80 7.82
C LEU A 194 -2.91 10.33 6.41
N ASP A 195 -2.17 11.33 5.96
CA ASP A 195 -2.42 12.10 4.74
C ASP A 195 -1.47 11.76 3.57
N ALA A 196 -0.52 10.84 3.81
CA ALA A 196 0.43 10.37 2.81
C ALA A 196 0.44 8.84 2.71
N GLN A 197 0.13 8.30 1.52
CA GLN A 197 0.24 6.87 1.23
C GLN A 197 1.52 6.56 0.42
N GLY A 198 2.08 5.37 0.61
CA GLY A 198 3.33 4.95 -0.05
C GLY A 198 3.25 3.67 -0.89
N ARG A 199 2.04 3.14 -1.18
CA ARG A 199 1.85 1.82 -1.82
C ARG A 199 1.26 1.86 -3.23
N ALA A 200 0.42 2.84 -3.54
CA ALA A 200 -0.14 3.09 -4.86
C ALA A 200 0.61 4.26 -5.54
N ARG A 201 0.75 4.26 -6.88
CA ARG A 201 1.17 5.47 -7.61
C ARG A 201 -0.04 6.41 -7.69
N GLU A 202 -0.08 7.39 -6.80
CA GLU A 202 -1.13 8.40 -6.72
C GLU A 202 -1.11 9.39 -7.90
N GLU A 203 -2.15 10.23 -7.96
CA GLU A 203 -2.08 11.47 -8.73
C GLU A 203 -0.78 12.22 -8.37
N SER A 204 0.02 12.59 -9.37
CA SER A 204 1.23 13.37 -9.22
C SER A 204 1.00 14.81 -9.67
N GLU A 205 1.70 15.74 -9.03
CA GLU A 205 1.68 17.15 -9.36
C GLU A 205 3.14 17.63 -9.51
N PRO A 206 3.82 17.30 -10.64
CA PRO A 206 5.25 17.63 -10.80
C PRO A 206 5.54 19.13 -10.77
N ASN A 207 4.58 19.93 -11.24
CA ASN A 207 4.54 21.38 -11.11
C ASN A 207 3.20 21.76 -10.48
N PRO A 208 3.12 22.87 -9.73
CA PRO A 208 1.86 23.35 -9.16
C PRO A 208 0.73 23.40 -10.20
N TYR A 209 -0.42 22.85 -9.85
CA TYR A 209 -1.64 22.68 -10.65
C TYR A 209 -1.49 21.79 -11.91
N PHE A 210 -0.36 21.09 -12.05
CA PHE A 210 -0.06 20.22 -13.19
C PHE A 210 -0.37 18.75 -12.90
N TYR A 211 -1.63 18.48 -12.56
CA TYR A 211 -2.10 17.15 -12.15
C TYR A 211 -1.96 16.09 -13.24
N GLN A 212 -1.47 14.92 -12.82
CA GLN A 212 -1.17 13.75 -13.62
C GLN A 212 -1.56 12.49 -12.86
N ASN A 213 -1.87 11.42 -13.58
CA ASN A 213 -2.09 10.09 -13.03
C ASN A 213 -1.51 9.07 -14.01
N LEU A 214 -0.34 8.55 -13.67
CA LEU A 214 0.41 7.64 -14.54
C LEU A 214 -0.34 6.32 -14.77
N ALA A 215 -1.02 5.78 -13.75
CA ALA A 215 -1.79 4.55 -13.90
C ALA A 215 -2.94 4.74 -14.89
N GLU A 216 -3.72 5.82 -14.75
CA GLU A 216 -4.77 6.13 -15.74
C GLU A 216 -4.18 6.37 -17.14
N ALA A 217 -3.04 7.07 -17.25
CA ALA A 217 -2.41 7.35 -18.54
C ALA A 217 -1.93 6.07 -19.23
N GLU A 218 -1.27 5.17 -18.52
CA GLU A 218 -0.84 3.87 -19.07
C GLU A 218 -2.05 3.00 -19.45
N TYR A 219 -3.11 2.99 -18.64
CA TYR A 219 -4.32 2.19 -18.90
C TYR A 219 -5.08 2.70 -20.14
N VAL A 220 -5.25 4.01 -20.28
CA VAL A 220 -5.86 4.64 -21.46
C VAL A 220 -5.08 4.29 -22.73
N ILE A 221 -3.74 4.38 -22.70
CA ILE A 221 -2.91 4.05 -23.85
C ILE A 221 -2.93 2.54 -24.15
N ALA A 222 -2.91 1.68 -23.14
CA ALA A 222 -3.05 0.24 -23.34
C ALA A 222 -4.40 -0.11 -24.00
N THR A 223 -5.48 0.54 -23.58
CA THR A 223 -6.82 0.37 -24.19
C THR A 223 -6.84 0.86 -25.64
N PHE A 224 -6.23 2.01 -25.93
CA PHE A 224 -6.06 2.49 -27.30
C PHE A 224 -5.27 1.50 -28.17
N MET A 225 -4.15 0.97 -27.66
CA MET A 225 -3.33 -0.03 -28.35
C MET A 225 -4.13 -1.31 -28.64
N TYR A 226 -4.92 -1.78 -27.67
CA TYR A 226 -5.83 -2.92 -27.86
C TYR A 226 -6.83 -2.68 -28.99
N MET A 227 -7.53 -1.53 -28.99
CA MET A 227 -8.47 -1.18 -30.05
C MET A 227 -7.79 -1.14 -31.43
N ARG A 228 -6.57 -0.60 -31.50
CA ARG A 228 -5.78 -0.59 -32.75
C ARG A 228 -5.42 -1.99 -33.23
N MET A 229 -5.07 -2.91 -32.32
CA MET A 229 -4.78 -4.31 -32.66
C MET A 229 -6.03 -5.10 -33.09
N LEU A 230 -7.23 -4.64 -32.75
CA LEU A 230 -8.48 -5.17 -33.29
C LEU A 230 -8.84 -4.60 -34.68
N GLY A 231 -8.14 -3.56 -35.14
CA GLY A 231 -8.38 -2.93 -36.44
C GLY A 231 -9.19 -1.63 -36.40
N TYR A 232 -9.46 -1.05 -35.22
CA TYR A 232 -10.17 0.23 -35.13
C TYR A 232 -9.36 1.34 -35.80
N PRO A 233 -9.95 2.20 -36.66
CA PRO A 233 -9.21 3.29 -37.29
C PRO A 233 -8.78 4.35 -36.26
N ALA A 234 -7.52 4.78 -36.32
CA ALA A 234 -6.95 5.66 -35.30
C ALA A 234 -7.59 7.06 -35.30
N GLU A 235 -8.02 7.52 -36.48
CA GLU A 235 -8.74 8.78 -36.70
C GLU A 235 -10.14 8.79 -36.05
N LYS A 236 -10.69 7.61 -35.75
CA LYS A 236 -12.00 7.45 -35.09
C LYS A 236 -11.91 7.45 -33.56
N ILE A 237 -10.70 7.51 -33.01
CA ILE A 237 -10.47 7.49 -31.56
C ILE A 237 -9.88 8.82 -31.12
N SER A 238 -10.44 9.43 -30.07
CA SER A 238 -9.86 10.59 -29.41
C SER A 238 -9.73 10.36 -27.91
N ILE A 239 -8.63 10.86 -27.34
CA ILE A 239 -8.33 10.72 -25.92
C ILE A 239 -8.51 12.07 -25.25
N LEU A 240 -9.38 12.11 -24.25
CA LEU A 240 -9.73 13.31 -23.51
C LEU A 240 -9.30 13.19 -22.05
N THR A 241 -9.00 14.33 -21.45
CA THR A 241 -8.73 14.41 -20.01
C THR A 241 -9.16 15.76 -19.46
N THR A 242 -9.35 15.84 -18.15
CA THR A 242 -9.75 17.04 -17.43
C THR A 242 -8.57 17.99 -17.15
N TYR A 243 -7.32 17.52 -17.24
CA TYR A 243 -6.14 18.31 -16.86
C TYR A 243 -5.08 18.40 -17.96
N ASN A 244 -4.47 19.59 -18.08
CA ASN A 244 -3.36 19.78 -19.01
C ASN A 244 -2.13 18.95 -18.65
N GLY A 245 -1.87 18.71 -17.35
CA GLY A 245 -0.77 17.86 -16.90
C GLY A 245 -0.91 16.44 -17.46
N GLN A 246 -2.07 15.84 -17.26
CA GLN A 246 -2.41 14.53 -17.79
C GLN A 246 -2.37 14.47 -19.32
N LYS A 247 -2.82 15.53 -20.02
CA LYS A 247 -2.75 15.57 -21.49
C LYS A 247 -1.32 15.41 -22.00
N HIS A 248 -0.35 16.06 -21.36
CA HIS A 248 1.05 15.91 -21.74
C HIS A 248 1.56 14.51 -21.38
N LEU A 249 1.25 14.00 -20.18
CA LEU A 249 1.65 12.66 -19.77
C LEU A 249 1.13 11.57 -20.72
N ILE A 250 -0.17 11.60 -21.06
CA ILE A 250 -0.77 10.67 -22.02
C ILE A 250 -0.07 10.76 -23.38
N ARG A 251 0.25 11.97 -23.85
CA ARG A 251 0.98 12.15 -25.11
C ARG A 251 2.38 11.56 -25.05
N ASP A 252 3.08 11.72 -23.95
CA ASP A 252 4.44 11.20 -23.76
C ASP A 252 4.43 9.67 -23.67
N VAL A 253 3.49 9.09 -22.91
CA VAL A 253 3.26 7.64 -22.85
C VAL A 253 2.88 7.10 -24.23
N CYS A 254 1.99 7.78 -24.97
CA CYS A 254 1.61 7.40 -26.33
C CYS A 254 2.82 7.39 -27.27
N LYS A 255 3.66 8.42 -27.23
CA LYS A 255 4.90 8.49 -28.04
C LYS A 255 5.87 7.38 -27.67
N GLN A 256 6.07 7.13 -26.38
CA GLN A 256 6.99 6.11 -25.90
C GLN A 256 6.54 4.68 -26.22
N ARG A 257 5.23 4.41 -26.17
CA ARG A 257 4.64 3.07 -26.34
C ARG A 257 4.25 2.76 -27.79
N CYS A 258 3.77 3.75 -28.55
CA CYS A 258 3.21 3.58 -29.89
C CYS A 258 4.11 4.14 -31.02
N GLY A 259 5.02 5.06 -30.70
CA GLY A 259 5.52 6.06 -31.65
C GLY A 259 6.26 5.57 -32.90
N THR A 260 6.84 4.37 -32.89
CA THR A 260 7.50 3.79 -34.08
C THR A 260 6.77 2.57 -34.63
N ASN A 261 5.55 2.28 -34.16
CA ASN A 261 4.81 1.09 -34.55
C ASN A 261 3.80 1.42 -35.66
N PRO A 262 4.01 0.96 -36.91
CA PRO A 262 3.12 1.23 -38.04
C PRO A 262 1.69 0.74 -37.80
N PHE A 263 1.52 -0.33 -37.01
CA PHE A 263 0.22 -0.94 -36.77
C PHE A 263 -0.65 -0.17 -35.77
N ILE A 264 -0.03 0.59 -34.86
CA ILE A 264 -0.75 1.29 -33.78
C ILE A 264 -1.02 2.74 -34.13
N GLY A 265 -0.03 3.49 -34.61
CA GLY A 265 -0.20 4.91 -34.96
C GLY A 265 -0.56 5.80 -33.76
N PHE A 266 -1.20 6.95 -34.04
CA PHE A 266 -1.63 7.94 -33.05
C PHE A 266 -3.13 8.20 -33.13
N PRO A 267 -3.82 8.43 -32.00
CA PRO A 267 -5.24 8.80 -32.01
C PRO A 267 -5.43 10.16 -32.70
N HIS A 268 -6.64 10.42 -33.21
CA HIS A 268 -7.00 11.68 -33.87
C HIS A 268 -6.62 12.92 -33.04
N LYS A 269 -6.88 12.88 -31.73
CA LYS A 269 -6.55 13.98 -30.81
C LYS A 269 -6.31 13.48 -29.40
N ILE A 270 -5.30 14.09 -28.74
CA ILE A 270 -5.06 14.01 -27.30
C ILE A 270 -5.17 15.43 -26.75
N THR A 271 -6.26 15.74 -26.06
CA THR A 271 -6.53 17.11 -25.59
C THR A 271 -7.37 17.14 -24.31
N THR A 272 -7.52 18.32 -23.70
CA THR A 272 -8.43 18.50 -22.58
C THR A 272 -9.88 18.59 -23.04
N VAL A 273 -10.83 18.23 -22.17
CA VAL A 273 -12.28 18.34 -22.42
C VAL A 273 -12.66 19.76 -22.85
N ASP A 274 -12.17 20.78 -22.14
CA ASP A 274 -12.47 22.19 -22.44
C ASP A 274 -12.04 22.60 -23.86
N ARG A 275 -10.91 22.07 -24.35
CA ARG A 275 -10.40 22.35 -25.71
C ARG A 275 -11.07 21.49 -26.79
N TYR A 276 -11.93 20.55 -26.41
CA TYR A 276 -12.67 19.67 -27.30
C TYR A 276 -14.16 20.02 -27.39
N GLN A 277 -14.55 21.16 -26.83
CA GLN A 277 -15.92 21.65 -26.91
C GLN A 277 -16.33 21.86 -28.38
N GLY A 278 -17.55 21.44 -28.72
CA GLY A 278 -18.09 21.49 -30.08
C GLY A 278 -17.57 20.42 -31.05
N GLN A 279 -16.56 19.64 -30.65
CA GLN A 279 -16.05 18.50 -31.42
C GLN A 279 -16.65 17.18 -30.91
N GLN A 280 -16.62 16.14 -31.73
CA GLN A 280 -17.04 14.78 -31.37
C GLN A 280 -16.21 13.76 -32.16
N ASN A 281 -16.08 12.55 -31.62
CA ASN A 281 -15.52 11.41 -32.35
C ASN A 281 -16.32 10.13 -32.07
N ASP A 282 -16.07 9.07 -32.84
CA ASP A 282 -16.79 7.81 -32.70
C ASP A 282 -16.47 7.15 -31.36
N TYR A 283 -15.20 7.14 -30.96
CA TYR A 283 -14.74 6.58 -29.70
C TYR A 283 -13.96 7.60 -28.86
N ILE A 284 -14.33 7.73 -27.59
CA ILE A 284 -13.66 8.60 -26.61
C ILE A 284 -13.10 7.76 -25.46
N LEU A 285 -11.81 7.91 -25.20
CA LEU A 285 -11.15 7.43 -23.99
C LEU A 285 -10.96 8.63 -23.06
N LEU A 286 -11.60 8.64 -21.89
CA LEU A 286 -11.66 9.77 -20.97
C LEU A 286 -10.92 9.45 -19.66
N SER A 287 -9.91 10.24 -19.29
CA SER A 287 -9.21 10.16 -17.99
C SER A 287 -9.60 11.32 -17.08
N LEU A 288 -10.10 11.01 -15.88
CA LEU A 288 -10.54 12.01 -14.89
C LEU A 288 -9.44 12.43 -13.92
N VAL A 289 -8.34 11.68 -13.85
CA VAL A 289 -7.07 11.97 -13.15
C VAL A 289 -7.17 11.88 -11.64
N ARG A 290 -8.16 12.58 -11.07
CA ARG A 290 -8.14 12.90 -9.65
C ARG A 290 -8.37 11.69 -8.76
N THR A 291 -7.59 11.62 -7.69
CA THR A 291 -7.71 10.61 -6.63
C THR A 291 -7.91 11.22 -5.24
N LYS A 292 -7.57 12.51 -5.03
CA LYS A 292 -7.69 13.18 -3.72
C LYS A 292 -8.94 14.05 -3.59
N THR A 293 -9.14 14.97 -4.54
CA THR A 293 -10.31 15.87 -4.55
C THR A 293 -10.90 15.93 -5.94
N VAL A 294 -12.23 16.08 -6.06
CA VAL A 294 -12.95 16.12 -7.34
C VAL A 294 -12.40 17.21 -8.28
N GLY A 295 -11.94 18.32 -7.71
CA GLY A 295 -11.40 19.46 -8.45
C GLY A 295 -12.47 20.16 -9.29
N HIS A 296 -12.06 20.67 -10.46
CA HIS A 296 -12.94 21.49 -11.30
C HIS A 296 -14.06 20.69 -11.97
N LEU A 297 -14.00 19.35 -11.95
CA LEU A 297 -15.05 18.49 -12.48
C LEU A 297 -16.33 18.52 -11.63
N ARG A 298 -16.29 19.13 -10.44
CA ARG A 298 -17.49 19.46 -9.65
C ARG A 298 -18.46 20.35 -10.43
N ASP A 299 -17.95 21.13 -11.39
CA ASP A 299 -18.79 21.83 -12.36
C ASP A 299 -19.46 20.82 -13.31
N VAL A 300 -20.75 20.57 -13.07
CA VAL A 300 -21.59 19.65 -13.84
C VAL A 300 -21.51 19.92 -15.35
N ARG A 301 -21.31 21.18 -15.77
CA ARG A 301 -21.18 21.54 -17.19
C ARG A 301 -19.97 20.86 -17.83
N ARG A 302 -18.84 20.80 -17.12
CA ARG A 302 -17.62 20.13 -17.60
C ARG A 302 -17.83 18.62 -17.72
N LEU A 303 -18.55 18.03 -16.77
CA LEU A 303 -18.91 16.62 -16.83
C LEU A 303 -19.83 16.32 -18.02
N ILE A 304 -20.87 17.13 -18.24
CA ILE A 304 -21.79 16.97 -19.38
C ILE A 304 -21.01 17.07 -20.70
N VAL A 305 -20.10 18.04 -20.83
CA VAL A 305 -19.26 18.15 -22.03
C VAL A 305 -18.42 16.88 -22.21
N ALA A 306 -17.75 16.40 -21.15
CA ALA A 306 -16.91 15.20 -21.21
C ALA A 306 -17.70 13.94 -21.64
N MET A 307 -18.91 13.76 -21.10
CA MET A 307 -19.76 12.59 -21.36
C MET A 307 -20.45 12.63 -22.74
N SER A 308 -20.47 13.77 -23.41
CA SER A 308 -21.20 13.97 -24.69
C SER A 308 -20.31 14.06 -25.92
N ARG A 309 -19.01 13.71 -25.83
CA ARG A 309 -18.07 13.78 -26.96
C ARG A 309 -18.03 12.53 -27.85
N ALA A 310 -18.59 11.41 -27.37
CA ALA A 310 -18.56 10.12 -28.06
C ALA A 310 -19.85 9.89 -28.85
N ARG A 311 -19.73 9.40 -30.09
CA ARG A 311 -20.89 8.99 -30.91
C ARG A 311 -21.27 7.52 -30.69
N LEU A 312 -20.27 6.64 -30.52
CA LEU A 312 -20.48 5.19 -30.44
C LEU A 312 -19.98 4.59 -29.13
N GLY A 313 -18.79 4.97 -28.64
CA GLY A 313 -18.21 4.37 -27.45
C GLY A 313 -17.51 5.37 -26.54
N LEU A 314 -17.85 5.35 -25.25
CA LEU A 314 -17.22 6.14 -24.20
C LEU A 314 -16.63 5.20 -23.15
N TYR A 315 -15.33 5.31 -22.92
CA TYR A 315 -14.60 4.57 -21.88
C TYR A 315 -14.00 5.56 -20.89
N THR A 316 -14.40 5.49 -19.63
CA THR A 316 -13.97 6.44 -18.59
C THR A 316 -13.07 5.75 -17.58
N PHE A 317 -11.90 6.36 -17.32
CA PHE A 317 -10.90 5.90 -16.37
C PHE A 317 -10.84 6.91 -15.23
N ALA A 318 -11.11 6.45 -14.01
CA ALA A 318 -11.23 7.31 -12.83
C ALA A 318 -11.16 6.50 -11.53
N ARG A 319 -10.81 7.17 -10.42
CA ARG A 319 -11.10 6.66 -9.07
C ARG A 319 -12.59 6.81 -8.76
N VAL A 320 -13.39 5.79 -9.09
CA VAL A 320 -14.87 5.82 -9.00
C VAL A 320 -15.36 6.26 -7.61
N ASN A 321 -14.75 5.78 -6.53
CA ASN A 321 -15.13 6.16 -5.16
C ASN A 321 -15.03 7.67 -4.90
N LEU A 322 -14.06 8.37 -5.51
CA LEU A 322 -13.93 9.82 -5.31
C LEU A 322 -15.11 10.57 -5.94
N PHE A 323 -15.46 10.21 -7.17
CA PHE A 323 -16.45 10.96 -7.95
C PHE A 323 -17.89 10.55 -7.63
N SER A 324 -18.13 9.30 -7.23
CA SER A 324 -19.45 8.83 -6.78
C SER A 324 -19.89 9.49 -5.47
N ASN A 325 -18.94 9.85 -4.61
CA ASN A 325 -19.19 10.60 -3.38
C ASN A 325 -19.47 12.09 -3.60
N CYS A 326 -19.34 12.60 -4.83
CA CYS A 326 -19.65 13.99 -5.16
C CYS A 326 -21.13 14.14 -5.52
N PHE A 327 -21.91 14.81 -4.67
CA PHE A 327 -23.36 14.96 -4.84
C PHE A 327 -23.76 15.53 -6.22
N GLU A 328 -23.03 16.53 -6.72
CA GLU A 328 -23.33 17.16 -8.00
C GLU A 328 -23.12 16.22 -9.20
N LEU A 329 -22.28 15.19 -9.05
CA LEU A 329 -21.93 14.24 -10.12
C LEU A 329 -22.72 12.93 -10.03
N THR A 330 -23.45 12.73 -8.92
CA THR A 330 -24.26 11.53 -8.65
C THR A 330 -25.17 11.12 -9.81
N PRO A 331 -25.91 12.01 -10.51
CA PRO A 331 -26.80 11.59 -11.61
C PRO A 331 -26.08 10.89 -12.77
N ALA A 332 -24.85 11.31 -13.07
CA ALA A 332 -24.04 10.71 -14.13
C ALA A 332 -23.32 9.45 -13.64
N PHE A 333 -22.73 9.49 -12.44
CA PHE A 333 -22.01 8.34 -11.90
C PHE A 333 -22.95 7.20 -11.54
N ASN A 334 -24.18 7.45 -11.11
CA ASN A 334 -25.17 6.39 -10.91
C ASN A 334 -25.46 5.62 -12.20
N GLN A 335 -25.53 6.32 -13.35
CA GLN A 335 -25.70 5.68 -14.65
C GLN A 335 -24.47 4.91 -15.10
N LEU A 336 -23.27 5.41 -14.81
CA LEU A 336 -22.02 4.68 -15.12
C LEU A 336 -21.88 3.43 -14.26
N MET A 337 -22.24 3.51 -12.97
CA MET A 337 -22.14 2.42 -12.01
C MET A 337 -23.24 1.36 -12.15
N THR A 338 -24.24 1.54 -13.01
CA THR A 338 -25.13 0.42 -13.38
C THR A 338 -24.40 -0.63 -14.22
N ARG A 339 -23.22 -0.30 -14.75
CA ARG A 339 -22.35 -1.20 -15.51
C ARG A 339 -21.16 -1.63 -14.64
N PRO A 340 -20.53 -2.78 -14.94
CA PRO A 340 -19.31 -3.20 -14.26
C PRO A 340 -18.20 -2.13 -14.36
N LEU A 341 -17.47 -1.93 -13.26
CA LEU A 341 -16.37 -0.95 -13.19
C LEU A 341 -15.06 -1.48 -13.79
N GLN A 342 -14.95 -2.80 -13.93
CA GLN A 342 -13.83 -3.46 -14.59
C GLN A 342 -14.02 -3.45 -16.10
N LEU A 343 -12.93 -3.30 -16.85
CA LEU A 343 -12.99 -3.28 -18.31
C LEU A 343 -13.25 -4.69 -18.83
N HIS A 344 -14.38 -4.87 -19.51
CA HIS A 344 -14.74 -6.12 -20.18
C HIS A 344 -14.34 -6.03 -21.66
N ILE A 345 -13.54 -6.98 -22.13
CA ILE A 345 -13.02 -7.01 -23.50
C ILE A 345 -13.36 -8.33 -24.19
N VAL A 346 -13.43 -8.30 -25.52
CA VAL A 346 -13.67 -9.48 -26.37
C VAL A 346 -12.52 -9.54 -27.40
N PRO A 347 -11.39 -10.20 -27.07
CA PRO A 347 -10.19 -10.14 -27.92
C PRO A 347 -10.32 -10.82 -29.28
N THR A 348 -11.26 -11.76 -29.41
CA THR A 348 -11.48 -12.54 -30.63
C THR A 348 -12.31 -11.79 -31.67
N GLU A 349 -13.04 -10.76 -31.26
CA GLU A 349 -13.87 -9.96 -32.15
C GLU A 349 -13.07 -8.79 -32.76
N SER A 350 -12.90 -8.83 -34.09
CA SER A 350 -12.21 -7.79 -34.84
C SER A 350 -13.15 -6.65 -35.23
N TYR A 351 -12.58 -5.47 -35.50
CA TYR A 351 -13.31 -4.33 -36.06
C TYR A 351 -13.43 -4.44 -37.59
N PRO A 352 -14.58 -4.06 -38.19
CA PRO A 352 -15.83 -3.66 -37.55
C PRO A 352 -16.63 -4.87 -37.02
N SER A 353 -17.28 -4.69 -35.88
CA SER A 353 -18.17 -5.70 -35.29
C SER A 353 -19.49 -5.78 -36.06
N VAL A 354 -20.00 -7.01 -36.23
CA VAL A 354 -21.37 -7.30 -36.71
C VAL A 354 -22.35 -7.53 -35.57
N GLN A 355 -21.88 -7.56 -34.31
CA GLN A 355 -22.68 -7.81 -33.14
C GLN A 355 -23.52 -6.57 -32.80
N LYS A 356 -24.83 -6.76 -32.57
CA LYS A 356 -25.75 -5.69 -32.19
C LYS A 356 -25.74 -5.47 -30.68
N VAL A 357 -25.91 -4.22 -30.26
CA VAL A 357 -26.08 -3.86 -28.84
C VAL A 357 -27.25 -4.65 -28.24
N GLY A 358 -27.01 -5.29 -27.09
CA GLY A 358 -28.02 -6.09 -26.37
C GLY A 358 -28.16 -7.55 -26.84
N SER A 359 -27.47 -7.95 -27.91
CA SER A 359 -27.39 -9.37 -28.29
C SER A 359 -26.39 -10.13 -27.40
N ALA A 360 -26.66 -11.41 -27.15
CA ALA A 360 -25.76 -12.27 -26.37
C ALA A 360 -24.38 -12.35 -27.06
N VAL A 361 -23.32 -12.11 -26.28
CA VAL A 361 -21.94 -12.22 -26.75
C VAL A 361 -21.65 -13.68 -27.06
N LYS A 362 -21.31 -13.97 -28.32
CA LYS A 362 -20.99 -15.33 -28.79
C LYS A 362 -19.57 -15.75 -28.41
N GLU A 363 -18.70 -14.75 -28.25
CA GLU A 363 -17.28 -14.89 -27.98
C GLU A 363 -16.99 -14.80 -26.47
N PRO A 364 -15.87 -15.39 -25.99
CA PRO A 364 -15.51 -15.33 -24.58
C PRO A 364 -15.18 -13.90 -24.14
N VAL A 365 -15.91 -13.40 -23.14
CA VAL A 365 -15.65 -12.11 -22.50
C VAL A 365 -14.51 -12.27 -21.49
N MET A 366 -13.48 -11.45 -21.60
CA MET A 366 -12.38 -11.35 -20.65
C MET A 366 -12.54 -10.11 -19.79
N VAL A 367 -12.36 -10.26 -18.48
CA VAL A 367 -12.43 -9.16 -17.52
C VAL A 367 -11.02 -8.74 -17.16
N ILE A 368 -10.74 -7.44 -17.29
CA ILE A 368 -9.45 -6.84 -16.94
C ILE A 368 -9.57 -6.20 -15.56
N ASP A 369 -8.78 -6.72 -14.62
CA ASP A 369 -8.86 -6.32 -13.21
C ASP A 369 -8.26 -4.93 -12.95
N ASP A 370 -7.11 -4.65 -13.56
CA ASP A 370 -6.37 -3.41 -13.36
C ASP A 370 -5.50 -3.02 -14.57
N MET A 371 -4.79 -1.89 -14.43
CA MET A 371 -3.87 -1.39 -15.45
C MET A 371 -2.74 -2.36 -15.77
N ALA A 372 -2.18 -3.04 -14.76
CA ALA A 372 -1.05 -3.94 -14.95
C ALA A 372 -1.48 -5.19 -15.73
N HIS A 373 -2.65 -5.76 -15.40
CA HIS A 373 -3.30 -6.82 -16.17
C HIS A 373 -3.54 -6.35 -17.61
N MET A 374 -4.08 -5.15 -17.84
CA MET A 374 -4.26 -4.62 -19.20
C MET A 374 -2.93 -4.50 -19.97
N ALA A 375 -1.90 -3.93 -19.35
CA ALA A 375 -0.62 -3.70 -19.99
C ALA A 375 0.07 -5.02 -20.37
N GLN A 376 -0.01 -6.01 -19.48
CA GLN A 376 0.51 -7.36 -19.72
C GLN A 376 -0.27 -8.04 -20.85
N PHE A 377 -1.61 -7.99 -20.79
CA PHE A 377 -2.49 -8.52 -21.83
C PHE A 377 -2.16 -7.92 -23.21
N VAL A 378 -2.05 -6.59 -23.31
CA VAL A 378 -1.74 -5.90 -24.57
C VAL A 378 -0.35 -6.29 -25.09
N TYR A 379 0.63 -6.47 -24.21
CA TYR A 379 1.96 -6.93 -24.59
C TYR A 379 1.91 -8.34 -25.19
N ASP A 380 1.22 -9.26 -24.54
CA ASP A 380 1.09 -10.65 -25.00
C ASP A 380 0.27 -10.74 -26.29
N PHE A 381 -0.85 -10.01 -26.36
CA PHE A 381 -1.72 -9.93 -27.53
C PHE A 381 -1.00 -9.35 -28.74
N TYR A 382 -0.18 -8.33 -28.53
CA TYR A 382 0.68 -7.77 -29.58
C TYR A 382 1.67 -8.79 -30.13
N ASN A 383 2.40 -9.49 -29.25
CA ASN A 383 3.39 -10.48 -29.68
C ASN A 383 2.76 -11.66 -30.43
N GLN A 384 1.53 -12.05 -30.08
CA GLN A 384 0.79 -13.08 -30.80
C GLN A 384 0.34 -12.61 -32.20
N ARG A 385 -0.12 -11.36 -32.32
CA ARG A 385 -0.67 -10.84 -33.58
C ARG A 385 0.36 -10.24 -34.52
N ILE A 386 1.55 -9.84 -34.05
CA ILE A 386 2.54 -9.14 -34.89
C ILE A 386 2.90 -9.91 -36.16
N ASN A 387 3.07 -11.23 -36.07
CA ASN A 387 3.41 -12.08 -37.21
C ASN A 387 2.26 -12.13 -38.25
N THR A 388 1.02 -12.12 -37.79
CA THR A 388 -0.16 -12.10 -38.67
C THR A 388 -0.35 -10.72 -39.29
N MET A 389 -0.12 -9.65 -38.53
CA MET A 389 -0.23 -8.27 -39.00
C MET A 389 0.86 -7.93 -40.03
N MET A 390 2.10 -8.41 -39.83
CA MET A 390 3.19 -8.28 -40.81
C MET A 390 2.86 -8.95 -42.15
N LYS A 391 2.29 -10.17 -42.11
CA LYS A 391 1.89 -10.92 -43.32
C LYS A 391 0.75 -10.24 -44.09
N GLN A 392 -0.11 -9.49 -43.43
CA GLN A 392 -1.24 -8.80 -44.07
C GLN A 392 -0.84 -7.45 -44.71
N GLN A 393 0.34 -6.91 -44.39
CA GLN A 393 0.80 -5.59 -44.85
C GLN A 393 2.18 -5.60 -45.53
N ASP A 394 2.71 -6.78 -45.94
CA ASP A 394 4.01 -6.95 -46.62
C ASP A 394 5.19 -6.22 -45.93
N PHE A 395 5.25 -6.26 -44.60
CA PHE A 395 6.24 -5.52 -43.79
C PHE A 395 7.43 -6.40 -43.37
N THR A 396 8.67 -5.90 -43.47
CA THR A 396 9.89 -6.64 -43.10
C THR A 396 10.28 -6.48 -41.61
N PRO A 397 10.88 -7.50 -40.96
CA PRO A 397 11.08 -7.52 -39.50
C PRO A 397 12.09 -6.50 -38.94
N GLN A 398 12.95 -5.90 -39.77
CA GLN A 398 14.05 -5.05 -39.32
C GLN A 398 13.60 -3.66 -38.79
N GLU A 399 12.34 -3.28 -38.98
CA GLU A 399 11.84 -1.93 -38.68
C GLU A 399 11.05 -1.81 -37.36
N LEU A 400 10.80 -2.92 -36.66
CA LEU A 400 9.91 -2.94 -35.50
C LEU A 400 10.65 -3.04 -34.16
N LYS A 401 10.58 -1.97 -33.36
CA LYS A 401 10.87 -2.02 -31.91
C LYS A 401 9.62 -2.47 -31.16
N GLY A 402 9.72 -3.57 -30.41
CA GLY A 402 8.62 -4.07 -29.57
C GLY A 402 8.24 -3.09 -28.45
N PRO A 403 7.00 -3.17 -27.92
CA PRO A 403 6.56 -2.34 -26.81
C PRO A 403 7.50 -2.53 -25.60
N PRO A 404 7.92 -1.44 -24.92
CA PRO A 404 8.88 -1.56 -23.82
C PRO A 404 8.28 -2.39 -22.68
N ARG A 405 9.03 -3.38 -22.16
CA ARG A 405 8.61 -4.11 -20.95
C ARG A 405 8.48 -3.12 -19.79
N GLN A 406 7.43 -3.25 -18.97
CA GLN A 406 7.38 -2.54 -17.69
C GLN A 406 8.65 -2.89 -16.90
N ARG A 407 9.45 -1.88 -16.56
CA ARG A 407 10.56 -2.06 -15.63
C ARG A 407 9.95 -2.49 -14.29
N LYS A 408 10.13 -3.75 -13.90
CA LYS A 408 9.98 -4.17 -12.50
C LYS A 408 10.96 -3.32 -11.69
N ARG A 409 10.44 -2.42 -10.88
CA ARG A 409 11.16 -1.75 -9.80
C ARG A 409 10.35 -1.91 -8.55
#